data_AF-A0A932C7S3-F1
#
_entry.id   AF-A0A932C7S3-F1
#
_cell.length_a   1.000
_cell.length_b   1.000
_cell.length_c   1.000
_cell.angle_alpha   90.00
_cell.angle_beta   90.00
_cell.angle_gamma   90.00
#
_symmetry.space_group_name_H-M   'P 1'
#
loop_
_entity.id
_entity.type
_entity.pdbx_description
1 polymer ?
#
loop_
_entity_poly.entity_id
_entity_poly.type
_entity_poly.pdbx_seq_one_letter_code
_entity_poly.pdbx_strand_id
1 'polypeptide(L)' 'MVAERYCLLPRPVASLPTREPITPAEQAVLAYLCAGYSNKEIAKFLGKAEPTVKHQVSACLRKFGLSSRTRLMAALR' A
#
# COMPACT_ATOMS: atom_id res chain seq x y z
N MET A 1 22.55 7.46 8.98
CA MET A 1 22.01 6.08 8.92
C MET A 1 20.58 6.08 8.35
N VAL A 2 20.37 6.61 7.13
CA VAL A 2 19.02 6.74 6.50
C VAL A 2 19.01 6.34 5.01
N ALA A 3 20.14 5.90 4.45
CA ALA A 3 20.26 5.67 3.00
C ALA A 3 19.83 4.26 2.54
N GLU A 4 19.85 3.24 3.41
CA GLU A 4 19.67 1.85 2.94
C GLU A 4 18.20 1.42 2.72
N ARG A 5 17.22 2.19 3.20
CA ARG A 5 15.79 1.85 3.00
C ARG A 5 15.17 2.43 1.73
N TYR A 6 15.89 3.26 0.97
CA TYR A 6 15.37 3.94 -0.21
C TYR A 6 15.52 3.14 -1.52
N CYS A 7 16.19 1.98 -1.51
CA CYS A 7 16.50 1.25 -2.74
C CYS A 7 15.45 0.19 -3.15
N LEU A 8 14.42 -0.05 -2.32
CA LEU A 8 13.36 -1.00 -2.65
C LEU A 8 12.14 -0.27 -3.20
N LEU A 9 12.25 0.18 -4.45
CA LEU A 9 11.08 0.62 -5.19
C LEU A 9 10.05 -0.52 -5.20
N PRO A 10 8.78 -0.20 -4.91
CA PRO A 10 7.83 -1.25 -4.62
C PRO A 10 7.42 -1.97 -5.91
N ARG A 11 7.37 -3.31 -5.82
CA ARG A 11 7.02 -4.19 -6.94
C ARG A 11 5.55 -3.94 -7.37
N PRO A 12 5.23 -3.94 -8.67
CA PRO A 12 3.84 -3.87 -9.12
C PRO A 12 3.08 -5.07 -8.55
N VAL A 13 2.02 -4.75 -7.82
CA VAL A 13 1.15 -5.70 -7.14
C VAL A 13 0.40 -6.53 -8.19
N ALA A 14 0.57 -7.86 -8.16
CA ALA A 14 -0.09 -8.76 -9.10
C ALA A 14 -1.62 -8.72 -8.93
N SER A 15 -2.32 -8.72 -10.07
CA SER A 15 -3.75 -8.49 -10.19
C SER A 15 -4.60 -9.58 -9.52
N LEU A 16 -4.84 -9.46 -8.21
CA LEU A 16 -5.95 -10.20 -7.59
C LEU A 16 -7.28 -9.67 -8.15
N PRO A 17 -8.32 -10.53 -8.25
CA PRO A 17 -9.67 -10.08 -8.59
C PRO A 17 -10.21 -9.21 -7.45
N THR A 18 -10.02 -7.90 -7.53
CA THR A 18 -10.69 -6.94 -6.66
C THR A 18 -12.11 -6.68 -7.16
N ARG A 19 -13.02 -6.44 -6.22
CA ARG A 19 -14.44 -6.17 -6.53
C ARG A 19 -14.63 -4.87 -7.32
N GLU A 20 -13.68 -3.96 -7.18
CA GLU A 20 -13.58 -2.68 -7.90
C GLU A 20 -12.16 -2.49 -8.44
N PRO A 21 -11.97 -1.76 -9.55
CA PRO A 21 -10.65 -1.42 -10.04
C PRO A 21 -9.87 -0.60 -9.00
N ILE A 22 -8.59 -0.94 -8.84
CA ILE A 22 -7.66 -0.21 -8.00
C ILE A 22 -7.21 1.03 -8.75
N THR A 23 -7.31 2.19 -8.11
CA THR A 23 -6.81 3.45 -8.68
C THR A 23 -5.29 3.49 -8.64
N PRO A 24 -4.61 4.22 -9.55
CA PRO A 24 -3.16 4.32 -9.55
C PRO A 24 -2.59 4.85 -8.21
N ALA A 25 -3.35 5.69 -7.50
CA ALA A 25 -2.98 6.17 -6.17
C ALA A 25 -3.01 5.05 -5.11
N GLU A 26 -4.04 4.20 -5.13
CA GLU A 26 -4.13 3.04 -4.24
C GLU A 26 -3.05 2.00 -4.57
N GLN A 27 -2.77 1.80 -5.86
CA GLN A 27 -1.75 0.87 -6.32
C GLN A 27 -0.36 1.27 -5.81
N ALA A 28 -0.02 2.56 -5.85
CA ALA A 28 1.22 3.07 -5.27
C ALA A 28 1.29 2.80 -3.75
N VAL A 29 0.21 3.10 -3.00
CA VAL A 29 0.14 2.81 -1.56
C VAL A 29 0.31 1.32 -1.27
N LEU A 30 -0.38 0.45 -2.00
CA LEU A 30 -0.29 -1.01 -1.85
C LEU A 30 1.12 -1.51 -2.08
N ALA A 31 1.81 -0.96 -3.07
CA ALA A 31 3.17 -1.36 -3.42
C ALA A 31 4.12 -1.08 -2.23
N TYR A 32 4.08 0.12 -1.64
CA TYR A 32 4.86 0.43 -0.44
C TYR A 32 4.38 -0.35 0.80
N LEU A 33 3.08 -0.60 0.90
CA LEU A 33 2.50 -1.39 1.99
C LEU A 33 3.02 -2.83 1.96
N CYS A 34 3.13 -3.46 0.79
CA CYS A 34 3.70 -4.79 0.58
C CYS A 34 5.20 -4.84 0.87
N ALA A 35 5.91 -3.74 0.61
CA ALA A 35 7.32 -3.59 0.98
C ALA A 35 7.54 -3.40 2.49
N GLY A 36 6.47 -3.27 3.30
CA GLY A 36 6.56 -3.20 4.76
C GLY A 36 6.67 -1.80 5.35
N TYR A 37 6.49 -0.75 4.54
CA TYR A 37 6.57 0.62 5.03
C TYR A 37 5.34 1.02 5.87
N SER A 38 5.56 1.81 6.92
CA SER A 38 4.47 2.36 7.74
C SER A 38 3.67 3.43 6.99
N ASN A 39 2.43 3.71 7.42
CA ASN A 39 1.59 4.73 6.75
C ASN A 39 2.24 6.13 6.74
N LYS A 40 3.00 6.46 7.78
CA LYS A 40 3.76 7.70 7.88
C LYS A 40 4.92 7.75 6.88
N GLU A 41 5.64 6.65 6.69
CA GLU A 41 6.69 6.55 5.68
C GLU A 41 6.09 6.64 4.27
N ILE A 42 5.02 5.88 4.00
CA ILE A 42 4.30 5.92 2.72
C ILE A 42 3.82 7.34 2.41
N ALA A 43 3.27 8.05 3.40
CA ALA A 43 2.86 9.44 3.27
C ALA A 43 4.04 10.34 2.87
N LYS A 44 5.20 10.15 3.48
CA LYS A 44 6.44 10.86 3.11
C LYS A 44 6.91 10.53 1.70
N PHE A 45 6.86 9.26 1.29
CA PHE A 45 7.27 8.82 -0.05
C PHE A 45 6.34 9.35 -1.16
N LEU A 46 5.04 9.38 -0.89
CA LEU A 46 4.02 9.83 -1.84
C LEU A 46 3.77 11.34 -1.79
N GLY A 47 4.39 12.07 -0.86
CA GLY A 47 4.11 13.49 -0.62
C GLY A 47 2.66 13.75 -0.18
N LYS A 48 2.04 12.84 0.56
CA LYS A 48 0.65 12.92 1.03
C LYS A 48 0.58 13.06 2.55
N ALA A 49 -0.59 13.44 3.06
CA ALA A 49 -0.84 13.41 4.49
C ALA A 49 -1.06 11.96 4.96
N GLU A 50 -0.53 11.62 6.14
CA GLU A 50 -0.75 10.32 6.80
C GLU A 50 -2.23 9.90 6.90
N PRO A 51 -3.19 10.77 7.29
CA PRO A 51 -4.61 10.41 7.28
C PRO A 51 -5.15 10.03 5.90
N THR A 52 -4.64 10.64 4.83
CA THR A 52 -4.99 10.28 3.45
C THR A 52 -4.52 8.88 3.11
N VAL A 53 -3.30 8.51 3.51
CA VAL A 53 -2.78 7.15 3.33
C VAL A 53 -3.59 6.15 4.15
N LYS A 54 -3.94 6.46 5.40
CA LYS A 54 -4.83 5.59 6.21
C LYS A 54 -6.16 5.36 5.51
N HIS A 55 -6.77 6.41 4.95
CA HIS A 55 -8.01 6.29 4.21
C HIS A 55 -7.86 5.40 2.96
N GLN A 56 -6.78 5.57 2.19
CA GLN A 56 -6.47 4.75 1.02
C GLN A 56 -6.25 3.28 1.39
N VAL A 57 -5.54 2.99 2.49
CA VAL A 57 -5.35 1.61 2.98
C VAL A 57 -6.68 0.99 3.39
N SER A 58 -7.53 1.72 4.11
CA SER A 58 -8.87 1.25 4.47
C SER A 58 -9.75 0.99 3.23
N ALA A 59 -9.69 1.86 2.23
CA ALA A 59 -10.40 1.66 0.96
C ALA A 59 -9.89 0.41 0.23
N CYS A 60 -8.57 0.21 0.16
CA CYS A 60 -7.97 -1.00 -0.40
C CYS A 60 -8.49 -2.25 0.32
N LEU A 61 -8.35 -2.30 1.64
CA LEU A 61 -8.84 -3.41 2.47
C LEU A 61 -10.31 -3.75 2.16
N ARG A 62 -11.17 -2.73 2.05
CA ARG A 62 -12.58 -2.90 1.69
C ARG A 62 -12.77 -3.47 0.27
N LYS A 63 -11.98 -3.02 -0.71
CA LYS A 63 -12.00 -3.50 -2.10
C LYS A 63 -11.52 -4.96 -2.25
N PHE A 64 -10.56 -5.38 -1.43
CA PHE A 64 -10.09 -6.77 -1.35
C PHE A 64 -10.98 -7.65 -0.44
N GLY A 65 -11.96 -7.07 0.26
CA GLY A 65 -12.78 -7.81 1.24
C GLY A 65 -11.99 -8.29 2.46
N LEU A 66 -10.87 -7.65 2.76
CA LEU A 66 -9.97 -8.02 3.85
C LEU A 66 -10.09 -7.02 5.00
N SER A 67 -10.05 -7.52 6.24
CA SER A 67 -10.12 -6.67 7.44
C SER A 67 -8.73 -6.38 8.04
N SER A 68 -7.67 -6.96 7.47
CA SER A 68 -6.36 -6.98 8.12
C SER A 68 -5.24 -6.67 7.14
N ARG A 69 -4.39 -5.69 7.50
CA ARG A 69 -3.22 -5.27 6.72
C ARG A 69 -2.28 -6.45 6.42
N THR A 70 -2.01 -7.30 7.40
CA THR A 70 -1.11 -8.44 7.23
C THR A 70 -1.67 -9.46 6.23
N ARG A 71 -3.00 -9.69 6.24
CA ARG A 71 -3.65 -10.54 5.23
C ARG A 71 -3.56 -9.93 3.84
N LEU A 72 -3.75 -8.61 3.73
CA LEU A 72 -3.60 -7.90 2.48
C LEU A 72 -2.17 -8.01 1.94
N MET A 73 -1.16 -7.80 2.79
CA MET A 73 0.24 -7.99 2.42
C MET A 73 0.54 -9.43 2.00
N ALA A 74 -0.02 -10.43 2.70
CA ALA A 74 0.17 -11.84 2.37
C ALA A 74 -0.54 -12.25 1.06
N ALA A 75 -1.69 -11.65 0.75
CA ALA A 75 -2.43 -11.95 -0.47
C ALA A 75 -1.78 -11.36 -1.73
N LEU A 76 -0.99 -10.29 -1.59
CA LEU A 76 -0.34 -9.56 -2.67
C LEU A 76 1.12 -9.97 -2.93
N ARG A 77 1.67 -10.83 -2.07
CA ARG A 77 3.05 -11.31 -2.11
C ARG A 77 3.13 -12.65 -2.81
#